data_AF-A0A4U5PIC3-F1
#
_entry.id   AF-A0A4U5PIC3-F1
#
_cell.length_a   1.000
_cell.length_b   1.000
_cell.length_c   1.000
_cell.angle_alpha   90.00
_cell.angle_beta   90.00
_cell.angle_gamma   90.00
#
_symmetry.space_group_name_H-M   'P 1'
#
loop_
_entity.id
_entity.type
_entity.pdbx_description
1 polymer ?
#
loop_
_entity_poly.entity_id
_entity_poly.type
_entity_poly.pdbx_seq_one_letter_code
_entity_poly.pdbx_strand_id
1 'polypeptide(L)'
;MKKHMERSMRLLALNLTSAVIGDQTAVTLMCKAGELRPMSQLPTDTLLAMGAQKRECQNVLIVNHPAQTGLQFSHNAVQSVRSDVRLKVALFLSSKSTLAIRANSVNQSRNGRLGRKLREQIQAKNLLIKLTREKLRCIVIGRMNSVVVDPTERLQVAVPISDGK
;
A
#
# COMPACT_ATOMS: atom_id res chain seq x y z
N MET A 1 -0.87 16.38 16.99
CA MET A 1 -1.54 16.46 15.66
C MET A 1 -2.34 15.20 15.30
N LYS A 2 -1.75 13.99 15.20
CA LYS A 2 -2.46 12.76 14.77
C LYS A 2 -3.78 12.45 15.53
N LYS A 3 -3.77 12.52 16.87
CA LYS A 3 -4.97 12.28 17.70
C LYS A 3 -6.15 13.24 17.41
N HIS A 4 -5.87 14.44 16.90
CA HIS A 4 -6.91 15.39 16.53
C HIS A 4 -7.57 14.96 15.21
N MET A 5 -6.77 14.60 14.20
CA MET A 5 -7.27 14.06 12.93
C MET A 5 -8.10 12.79 13.11
N GLU A 6 -7.66 11.86 13.98
CA GLU A 6 -8.39 10.61 14.24
C GLU A 6 -9.82 10.87 14.74
N ARG A 7 -10.00 11.92 15.56
CA ARG A 7 -11.33 12.35 16.02
C ARG A 7 -12.09 13.04 14.90
N SER A 8 -11.47 13.97 14.17
CA SER A 8 -12.10 14.64 13.02
C SER A 8 -12.54 13.65 11.93
N MET A 9 -11.78 12.59 11.67
CA MET A 9 -12.14 11.57 10.69
C MET A 9 -13.38 10.78 11.09
N ARG A 10 -13.54 10.46 12.39
CA ARG A 10 -14.76 9.82 12.89
C ARG A 10 -15.97 10.76 12.77
N LEU A 11 -15.79 12.04 13.06
CA LEU A 11 -16.85 13.05 12.94
C LEU A 11 -17.28 13.27 11.48
N LEU A 12 -16.33 13.24 10.55
CA LEU A 12 -16.58 13.38 9.10
C LEU A 12 -17.03 12.06 8.43
N ALA A 13 -17.39 11.03 9.21
CA ALA A 13 -17.81 9.72 8.71
C ALA A 13 -16.80 9.04 7.76
N LEU A 14 -15.51 9.34 7.88
CA LEU A 14 -14.42 8.81 7.05
C LEU A 14 -14.08 7.33 7.36
N ASN A 15 -15.00 6.62 7.98
CA ASN A 15 -14.94 5.20 8.30
C ASN A 15 -14.80 4.34 7.03
N LEU A 16 -15.28 4.81 5.86
CA LEU A 16 -15.10 4.07 4.59
C LEU A 16 -13.64 4.04 4.14
N THR A 17 -12.93 5.16 4.24
CA THR A 17 -11.51 5.27 3.88
C THR A 17 -10.63 4.57 4.90
N SER A 18 -11.00 4.66 6.17
CA SER A 18 -10.28 4.02 7.26
C SER A 18 -10.42 2.48 7.21
N ALA A 19 -11.60 1.96 6.80
CA ALA A 19 -11.82 0.54 6.59
C ALA A 19 -10.98 -0.08 5.44
N VAL A 20 -10.62 0.72 4.44
CA VAL A 20 -9.88 0.29 3.23
C VAL A 20 -8.36 0.39 3.41
N ILE A 21 -7.85 1.51 3.93
CA ILE A 21 -6.41 1.82 3.99
C ILE A 21 -5.83 1.61 5.40
N GLY A 22 -6.68 1.61 6.43
CA GLY A 22 -6.29 1.62 7.84
C GLY A 22 -6.17 3.05 8.39
N ASP A 23 -6.51 3.20 9.67
CA ASP A 23 -6.67 4.51 10.32
C ASP A 23 -5.37 5.34 10.29
N GLN A 24 -4.23 4.73 10.62
CA GLN A 24 -2.95 5.45 10.71
C GLN A 24 -2.48 6.01 9.36
N THR A 25 -2.61 5.21 8.30
CA THR A 25 -2.25 5.60 6.94
C THR A 25 -3.22 6.65 6.40
N ALA A 26 -4.52 6.50 6.70
CA ALA A 26 -5.55 7.44 6.29
C ALA A 26 -5.38 8.81 6.98
N VAL A 27 -5.05 8.84 8.27
CA VAL A 27 -4.70 10.07 8.99
C VAL A 27 -3.50 10.75 8.34
N THR A 28 -2.45 9.99 8.02
CA THR A 28 -1.24 10.53 7.39
C THR A 28 -1.52 11.09 5.99
N LEU A 29 -2.40 10.42 5.23
CA LEU A 29 -2.88 10.89 3.93
C LEU A 29 -3.62 12.22 4.06
N MET A 30 -4.51 12.33 5.05
CA MET A 30 -5.23 13.56 5.36
C MET A 30 -4.31 14.67 5.85
N CYS A 31 -3.28 14.35 6.64
CA CYS A 31 -2.27 15.32 7.05
C CYS A 31 -1.53 15.91 5.86
N LYS A 32 -1.31 15.14 4.79
CA LYS A 32 -0.66 15.62 3.58
C LYS A 32 -1.60 16.38 2.66
N ALA A 33 -2.86 15.97 2.55
CA ALA A 33 -3.85 16.61 1.68
C ALA A 33 -4.51 17.85 2.30
N GLY A 34 -4.52 17.97 3.64
CA GLY A 34 -5.17 19.04 4.39
C GLY A 34 -6.70 18.87 4.50
N GLU A 35 -7.38 18.66 3.37
CA GLU A 35 -8.83 18.57 3.28
C GLU A 35 -9.32 17.38 2.42
N LEU A 36 -10.59 16.98 2.61
CA LEU A 36 -11.20 15.89 1.86
C LEU A 36 -11.55 16.27 0.41
N ARG A 37 -11.97 17.52 0.17
CA ARG A 37 -12.41 17.99 -1.15
C ARG A 37 -11.31 17.91 -2.21
N PRO A 38 -10.10 18.49 -2.02
CA PRO A 38 -9.02 18.35 -2.99
C PRO A 38 -8.64 16.88 -3.18
N MET A 39 -8.64 16.09 -2.11
CA MET A 39 -8.32 14.67 -2.17
C MET A 39 -9.31 13.86 -3.04
N SER A 40 -10.58 14.27 -3.10
CA SER A 40 -11.60 13.61 -3.94
C SER A 40 -11.43 13.86 -5.45
N GLN A 41 -10.80 14.98 -5.81
CA GLN A 41 -10.51 15.38 -7.19
C GLN A 41 -9.24 14.71 -7.73
N LEU A 42 -8.36 14.23 -6.85
CA LEU A 42 -7.13 13.55 -7.26
C LEU A 42 -7.43 12.29 -8.07
N PRO A 43 -6.63 12.01 -9.12
CA PRO A 43 -6.63 10.72 -9.78
C PRO A 43 -5.94 9.68 -8.91
N THR A 44 -6.14 8.41 -9.25
CA THR A 44 -5.57 7.24 -8.58
C THR A 44 -4.05 7.30 -8.45
N ASP A 45 -3.35 7.76 -9.49
CA ASP A 45 -1.90 7.70 -9.54
C ASP A 45 -1.24 8.75 -8.64
N THR A 46 -1.83 9.95 -8.56
CA THR A 46 -1.40 10.98 -7.61
C THR A 46 -1.56 10.49 -6.18
N LEU A 47 -2.67 9.81 -5.89
CA LEU A 47 -2.94 9.25 -4.56
C LEU A 47 -1.95 8.13 -4.18
N LEU A 48 -1.49 7.35 -5.16
CA LEU A 48 -0.43 6.36 -4.97
C LEU A 48 0.93 7.02 -4.71
N ALA A 49 1.24 8.11 -5.43
CA ALA A 49 2.48 8.87 -5.28
C ALA A 49 2.52 9.70 -3.98
N MET A 50 1.36 9.99 -3.36
CA MET A 50 1.31 10.62 -2.05
C MET A 50 2.03 9.78 -1.01
N GLY A 51 3.16 10.28 -0.49
CA GLY A 51 4.04 9.46 0.34
C GLY A 51 5.46 9.43 -0.14
N ALA A 52 5.66 9.46 -1.45
CA ALA A 52 6.96 9.39 -2.07
C ALA A 52 7.73 10.67 -1.80
N GLN A 53 8.68 10.59 -0.87
CA GLN A 53 9.68 11.63 -0.71
C GLN A 53 10.72 11.42 -1.82
N LYS A 54 10.94 12.44 -2.66
CA LYS A 54 12.13 12.48 -3.51
C LYS A 54 13.33 12.49 -2.56
N ARG A 55 14.05 11.38 -2.50
CA ARG A 55 15.37 11.38 -1.87
C ARG A 55 16.30 11.97 -2.92
N GLU A 56 16.66 13.24 -2.76
CA GLU A 56 17.78 13.81 -3.51
C GLU A 56 19.03 13.05 -3.07
N CYS A 57 19.55 12.20 -3.95
CA CYS A 57 20.78 11.47 -3.72
C CYS A 57 21.95 12.45 -3.80
N GLN A 58 22.17 13.24 -2.75
CA GLN A 58 23.41 13.99 -2.59
C GLN A 58 24.49 13.01 -2.11
N ASN A 59 25.20 12.43 -3.08
CA ASN A 59 26.57 11.91 -2.95
C ASN A 59 26.81 10.70 -2.03
N VAL A 60 26.28 9.48 -2.27
CA VAL A 60 26.93 8.24 -1.73
C VAL A 60 26.61 7.01 -2.61
N LEU A 61 27.61 6.13 -2.79
CA LEU A 61 27.59 4.81 -3.45
C LEU A 61 26.68 3.76 -2.75
N ILE A 62 25.46 4.13 -2.38
CA ILE A 62 24.54 3.28 -1.61
C ILE A 62 23.40 2.76 -2.48
N VAL A 63 23.26 1.43 -2.43
CA VAL A 63 22.24 0.56 -3.01
C VAL A 63 20.87 1.23 -3.17
N ASN A 64 20.38 1.22 -4.42
CA ASN A 64 19.04 1.65 -4.81
C ASN A 64 17.97 0.98 -3.94
N HIS A 65 17.39 1.71 -2.99
CA HIS A 65 16.13 1.29 -2.37
C HIS A 65 15.03 1.23 -3.45
N PRO A 66 14.11 0.25 -3.39
CA PRO A 66 13.10 0.09 -4.42
C PRO A 66 12.26 1.36 -4.53
N ALA A 67 12.27 1.98 -5.73
CA ALA A 67 11.72 3.28 -6.09
C ALA A 67 10.18 3.42 -5.95
N GLN A 68 9.53 2.51 -5.23
CA GLN A 68 8.08 2.43 -5.06
C GLN A 68 7.69 2.77 -3.61
N THR A 69 7.76 4.04 -3.24
CA THR A 69 7.66 4.52 -1.84
C THR A 69 6.43 5.41 -1.61
N GLY A 70 5.24 4.97 -2.00
CA GLY A 70 3.97 5.62 -1.63
C GLY A 70 3.45 5.16 -0.26
N LEU A 71 2.59 5.96 0.38
CA LEU A 71 1.96 5.60 1.68
C LEU A 71 1.22 4.25 1.60
N GLN A 72 0.69 3.92 0.43
CA GLN A 72 -0.05 2.68 0.21
C GLN A 72 0.82 1.43 0.14
N PHE A 73 2.12 1.56 -0.11
CA PHE A 73 3.05 0.42 -0.09
C PHE A 73 3.34 -0.07 1.33
N SER A 74 3.09 0.77 2.34
CA SER A 74 3.16 0.38 3.75
C SER A 74 1.96 -0.45 4.21
N HIS A 75 0.94 -0.64 3.37
CA HIS A 75 -0.26 -1.40 3.74
C HIS A 75 0.02 -2.92 3.76
N ASN A 76 -0.44 -3.60 4.81
CA ASN A 76 -0.22 -5.05 5.01
C ASN A 76 -0.64 -5.89 3.79
N ALA A 77 -1.73 -5.50 3.13
CA ALA A 77 -2.22 -6.25 1.98
C ALA A 77 -1.26 -6.18 0.77
N VAL A 78 -0.53 -5.08 0.63
CA VAL A 78 0.50 -4.88 -0.41
C VAL A 78 1.82 -5.55 -0.01
N GLN A 79 2.19 -5.47 1.28
CA GLN A 79 3.41 -6.12 1.81
C GLN A 79 3.34 -7.64 1.79
N SER A 80 2.14 -8.23 1.92
CA SER A 80 1.95 -9.68 1.85
C SER A 80 2.14 -10.28 0.45
N VAL A 81 2.43 -9.44 -0.55
CA VAL A 81 2.53 -9.81 -1.96
C VAL A 81 3.97 -9.63 -2.43
N ARG A 82 4.40 -10.48 -3.36
CA ARG A 82 5.75 -10.44 -3.96
C ARG A 82 6.02 -9.11 -4.65
N SER A 83 7.29 -8.68 -4.66
CA SER A 83 7.78 -7.42 -5.23
C SER A 83 7.29 -7.14 -6.65
N ASP A 84 7.24 -8.16 -7.50
CA ASP A 84 7.01 -8.01 -8.95
C ASP A 84 5.60 -7.53 -9.29
N VAL A 85 4.61 -7.91 -8.49
CA VAL A 85 3.20 -7.52 -8.68
C VAL A 85 2.74 -6.49 -7.66
N ARG A 86 3.63 -6.08 -6.75
CA ARG A 86 3.35 -5.14 -5.66
C ARG A 86 2.78 -3.82 -6.17
N LEU A 87 3.33 -3.28 -7.26
CA LEU A 87 2.84 -2.06 -7.89
C LEU A 87 1.40 -2.19 -8.40
N LYS A 88 1.05 -3.32 -9.04
CA LYS A 88 -0.30 -3.57 -9.54
C LYS A 88 -1.33 -3.65 -8.40
N VAL A 89 -0.95 -4.27 -7.29
CA VAL A 89 -1.79 -4.34 -6.09
C VAL A 89 -1.93 -2.98 -5.42
N ALA A 90 -0.85 -2.21 -5.34
CA ALA A 90 -0.89 -0.86 -4.79
C ALA A 90 -1.78 0.07 -5.64
N LEU A 91 -1.70 0.02 -6.97
CA LEU A 91 -2.59 0.75 -7.88
C LEU A 91 -4.06 0.36 -7.71
N PHE A 92 -4.33 -0.93 -7.54
CA PHE A 92 -5.69 -1.43 -7.27
C PHE A 92 -6.22 -0.92 -5.94
N LEU A 93 -5.39 -0.96 -4.88
CA LEU A 93 -5.71 -0.39 -3.57
C LEU A 93 -5.96 1.12 -3.67
N SER A 94 -5.14 1.84 -4.44
CA SER A 94 -5.32 3.27 -4.71
C SER A 94 -6.66 3.55 -5.36
N SER A 95 -7.03 2.77 -6.38
CA SER A 95 -8.29 2.97 -7.10
C SER A 95 -9.50 2.81 -6.18
N LYS A 96 -9.48 1.79 -5.30
CA LYS A 96 -10.53 1.55 -4.31
C LYS A 96 -10.55 2.62 -3.22
N SER A 97 -9.38 3.13 -2.86
CA SER A 97 -9.23 4.24 -1.92
C SER A 97 -9.83 5.53 -2.48
N THR A 98 -9.53 5.89 -3.72
CA THR A 98 -10.09 7.07 -4.41
C THR A 98 -11.61 6.97 -4.50
N LEU A 99 -12.16 5.79 -4.79
CA LEU A 99 -13.61 5.56 -4.78
C LEU A 99 -14.21 5.80 -3.38
N ALA A 100 -13.56 5.31 -2.32
CA ALA A 100 -14.00 5.54 -0.94
C ALA A 100 -13.95 7.02 -0.55
N ILE A 101 -12.91 7.75 -0.97
CA ILE A 101 -12.75 9.19 -0.71
C ILE A 101 -13.87 9.98 -1.39
N ARG A 102 -14.18 9.66 -2.65
CA ARG A 102 -15.27 10.30 -3.38
C ARG A 102 -16.64 9.98 -2.77
N ALA A 103 -16.88 8.72 -2.37
CA ALA A 103 -18.11 8.33 -1.69
C ALA A 103 -18.30 9.05 -0.35
N ASN A 104 -17.21 9.29 0.39
CA ASN A 104 -17.21 10.09 1.61
C ASN A 104 -17.50 11.57 1.36
N SER A 105 -16.94 12.17 0.29
CA SER A 105 -17.20 13.57 -0.08
C SER A 105 -18.70 13.84 -0.29
N VAL A 106 -19.42 12.87 -0.87
CA VAL A 106 -20.86 12.94 -1.12
C VAL A 106 -21.69 12.38 0.05
N ASN A 107 -21.06 11.94 1.14
CA ASN A 107 -21.72 11.35 2.32
C ASN A 107 -22.73 10.23 2.00
N GLN A 108 -22.51 9.47 0.92
CA GLN A 108 -23.50 8.51 0.40
C GLN A 108 -23.75 7.29 1.29
N SER A 109 -22.89 7.01 2.27
CA SER A 109 -23.00 5.80 3.09
C SER A 109 -22.53 6.01 4.52
N ARG A 110 -23.43 6.50 5.39
CA ARG A 110 -23.22 6.52 6.85
C ARG A 110 -23.03 5.12 7.47
N ASN A 111 -23.61 4.09 6.85
CA ASN A 111 -23.69 2.74 7.44
C ASN A 111 -22.41 1.89 7.26
N GLY A 112 -21.35 2.42 6.65
CA GLY A 112 -20.08 1.71 6.45
C GLY A 112 -20.12 0.52 5.47
N ARG A 113 -21.29 0.21 4.87
CA ARG A 113 -21.49 -0.97 4.01
C ARG A 113 -20.61 -0.94 2.77
N LEU A 114 -20.47 0.23 2.15
CA LEU A 114 -19.60 0.40 0.98
C LEU A 114 -18.13 0.08 1.32
N GLY A 115 -17.66 0.48 2.50
CA GLY A 115 -16.27 0.23 2.93
C GLY A 115 -15.98 -1.26 3.11
N ARG A 116 -16.94 -2.01 3.68
CA ARG A 116 -16.84 -3.48 3.80
C ARG A 116 -16.77 -4.16 2.44
N LYS A 117 -17.65 -3.78 1.51
CA LYS A 117 -17.65 -4.31 0.14
C LYS A 117 -16.33 -4.03 -0.59
N LEU A 118 -15.76 -2.83 -0.43
CA LEU A 118 -14.48 -2.49 -1.05
C LEU A 118 -13.33 -3.30 -0.44
N ARG A 119 -13.34 -3.53 0.87
CA ARG A 119 -12.35 -4.36 1.56
C ARG A 119 -12.42 -5.82 1.12
N GLU A 120 -13.62 -6.38 0.99
CA GLU A 120 -13.83 -7.73 0.45
C GLU A 120 -13.26 -7.86 -0.97
N GLN A 121 -13.50 -6.88 -1.84
CA GLN A 121 -12.93 -6.87 -3.19
C GLN A 121 -11.39 -6.86 -3.20
N ILE A 122 -10.77 -6.12 -2.27
CA ILE A 122 -9.30 -6.07 -2.11
C ILE A 122 -8.77 -7.43 -1.64
N GLN A 123 -9.41 -8.02 -0.64
CA GLN A 123 -9.03 -9.33 -0.12
C GLN A 123 -9.17 -10.43 -1.18
N ALA A 124 -10.29 -10.45 -1.91
CA ALA A 124 -10.53 -11.40 -2.99
C ALA A 124 -9.47 -11.29 -4.10
N LYS A 125 -9.10 -10.06 -4.49
CA LYS A 125 -8.08 -9.84 -5.52
C LYS A 125 -6.69 -10.30 -5.05
N ASN A 126 -6.34 -10.05 -3.79
CA ASN A 126 -5.07 -10.50 -3.23
C ASN A 126 -4.99 -12.02 -3.12
N LEU A 127 -6.10 -12.66 -2.73
CA LEU A 127 -6.17 -14.12 -2.70
C LEU A 127 -6.02 -14.71 -4.10
N LEU A 128 -6.69 -14.13 -5.11
CA LEU A 128 -6.56 -14.54 -6.50
C LEU A 128 -5.11 -14.46 -6.98
N ILE A 129 -4.41 -13.37 -6.69
CA ILE A 129 -3.01 -13.17 -7.09
C ILE A 129 -2.09 -14.23 -6.44
N LYS A 130 -2.35 -14.59 -5.17
CA LYS A 130 -1.63 -15.67 -4.48
C LYS A 130 -1.90 -17.03 -5.15
N LEU A 131 -3.16 -17.34 -5.44
CA LEU A 131 -3.59 -18.59 -6.09
C LEU A 131 -3.05 -18.76 -7.51
N THR A 132 -2.96 -17.69 -8.30
CA THR A 132 -2.37 -17.76 -9.65
C THR A 132 -0.94 -18.29 -9.63
N ARG A 133 -0.19 -18.09 -8.55
CA ARG A 133 1.18 -18.61 -8.42
C ARG A 133 1.20 -20.10 -8.06
N GLU A 134 0.31 -20.59 -7.21
CA GLU A 134 0.23 -22.04 -6.90
C GLU A 134 -0.19 -22.85 -8.12
N LYS A 135 -1.24 -22.39 -8.83
CA LYS A 135 -1.66 -23.04 -10.07
C LYS A 135 -0.58 -23.01 -11.16
N LEU A 136 0.11 -21.88 -11.33
CA LEU A 136 1.24 -21.80 -12.27
C LEU A 136 2.46 -22.58 -11.78
N ARG A 137 2.74 -22.67 -10.47
CA ARG A 137 3.82 -23.52 -9.93
C ARG A 137 3.59 -24.98 -10.28
N CYS A 138 2.39 -25.52 -10.12
CA CYS A 138 2.11 -26.91 -10.50
C CYS A 138 2.29 -27.14 -12.01
N ILE A 139 1.94 -26.17 -12.85
CA ILE A 139 2.09 -26.24 -14.31
C ILE A 139 3.57 -26.11 -14.74
N VAL A 140 4.36 -25.27 -14.06
CA VAL A 140 5.76 -24.97 -14.41
C VAL A 140 6.75 -25.96 -13.77
N ILE A 141 6.48 -26.49 -12.57
CA ILE A 141 7.31 -27.51 -11.92
C ILE A 141 7.32 -28.83 -12.73
N GLY A 142 6.26 -29.11 -13.50
CA GLY A 142 6.28 -30.18 -14.49
C GLY A 142 7.18 -29.93 -15.72
N ARG A 143 7.77 -28.74 -15.89
CA ARG A 143 8.52 -28.34 -17.09
C ARG A 143 9.90 -27.72 -16.89
N MET A 144 10.26 -27.16 -15.74
CA MET A 144 11.55 -26.48 -15.59
C MET A 144 12.18 -26.73 -14.22
N ASN A 145 13.17 -27.61 -14.18
CA ASN A 145 14.29 -27.45 -13.27
C ASN A 145 14.99 -26.12 -13.58
N SER A 146 15.40 -25.43 -12.52
CA SER A 146 16.22 -24.21 -12.46
C SER A 146 15.53 -22.83 -12.50
N VAL A 147 15.93 -22.01 -11.51
CA VAL A 147 15.82 -20.55 -11.38
C VAL A 147 14.54 -20.00 -10.73
N VAL A 148 14.43 -20.23 -9.42
CA VAL A 148 13.84 -19.24 -8.51
C VAL A 148 14.99 -18.34 -8.05
N VAL A 149 15.12 -17.15 -8.62
CA VAL A 149 15.84 -16.07 -7.95
C VAL A 149 14.80 -15.25 -7.22
N ASP A 150 14.62 -15.54 -5.93
CA ASP A 150 14.00 -14.60 -5.01
C ASP A 150 15.01 -13.48 -4.74
N PRO A 151 14.73 -12.21 -5.09
CA PRO A 151 15.64 -11.09 -4.81
C PRO A 151 15.52 -10.60 -3.36
N THR A 152 15.15 -11.47 -2.42
CA THR A 152 14.97 -11.09 -1.00
C THR A 152 15.62 -12.05 0.00
N GLU A 153 16.38 -13.03 -0.48
CA GLU A 153 17.41 -13.72 0.32
C GLU A 153 18.79 -13.21 -0.10
N ARG A 154 19.62 -12.84 0.90
CA ARG A 154 20.89 -12.08 0.88
C ARG A 154 20.63 -10.59 1.17
N LEU A 155 20.93 -10.02 2.34
CA LEU A 155 21.93 -10.34 3.35
C LEU A 155 21.29 -10.27 4.76
N GLN A 156 21.13 -11.41 5.42
CA GLN A 156 21.53 -11.47 6.83
C GLN A 156 23.01 -11.84 6.82
N VAL A 157 23.88 -10.85 6.67
CA VAL A 157 25.27 -11.03 7.07
C VAL A 157 25.35 -10.40 8.44
N ALA A 158 25.30 -11.27 9.46
CA ALA A 158 25.86 -10.94 10.75
C ALA A 158 27.30 -10.48 10.50
N VAL A 159 27.59 -9.21 10.76
CA VAL A 159 28.97 -8.74 10.83
C VAL A 159 29.36 -8.76 12.30
N PRO A 160 30.44 -9.46 12.67
CA PRO A 160 30.88 -9.55 14.06
C PRO A 160 31.26 -8.16 14.56
N ILE A 161 30.85 -7.87 15.80
CA ILE A 161 31.38 -6.75 16.58
C ILE A 161 32.84 -7.10 16.83
N SER A 162 33.77 -6.38 16.19
CA SER A 162 35.17 -6.37 16.60
C SER A 162 35.49 -4.98 17.09
N ASP A 163 35.64 -4.89 18.41
CA ASP A 163 36.17 -3.75 19.13
C ASP A 163 37.62 -3.45 18.75
N GLY A 164 38.01 -2.18 18.84
CA GLY A 164 39.38 -1.75 19.11
C GLY A 164 40.16 -1.15 17.93
N LYS A 165 40.27 0.18 17.90
CA LYS A 165 41.36 0.94 18.54
C LYS A 165 40.95 2.38 18.77
#